data_AF-M4RFC8-F1
#
_entry.id   AF-M4RFC8-F1
#
_cell.length_a   1.000
_cell.length_b   1.000
_cell.length_c   1.000
_cell.angle_alpha   90.00
_cell.angle_beta   90.00
_cell.angle_gamma   90.00
#
_symmetry.space_group_name_H-M   'P 1'
#
loop_
_entity.id
_entity.type
_entity.pdbx_description
1 polymer ?
#
loop_
_entity_poly.entity_id
_entity_poly.type
_entity_poly.pdbx_seq_one_letter_code
_entity_poly.pdbx_strand_id
1 'polypeptide(L)' 'MHWRNYSTRFSAQQDILNYMTMWYNSHRLHSYLDYQSPNNFEQQNNELQKVA' A
#
# COMPACT_ATOMS: atom_id res chain seq x y z
N MET A 1 -1.34 17.57 3.55
CA MET A 1 -2.69 17.36 4.11
C MET A 1 -2.55 16.97 5.58
N HIS A 2 -2.51 17.95 6.45
CA HIS A 2 -2.56 17.78 7.90
C HIS A 2 -3.52 18.92 8.27
N TRP A 3 -4.67 18.75 8.88
CA TRP A 3 -4.98 18.15 10.17
C TRP A 3 -6.44 17.68 10.13
N ARG A 4 -6.70 16.37 10.22
CA ARG A 4 -8.06 15.85 10.28
C ARG A 4 -8.43 15.70 11.76
N ASN A 5 -9.43 16.45 12.22
CA ASN A 5 -9.94 16.30 13.57
C ASN A 5 -10.95 15.14 13.58
N TYR A 6 -10.58 14.06 14.26
CA TYR A 6 -11.46 12.91 14.45
C TYR A 6 -12.26 13.09 15.73
N SER A 7 -13.59 13.05 15.62
CA SER A 7 -14.47 13.16 16.79
C SER A 7 -14.35 11.96 17.73
N THR A 8 -13.91 10.80 17.22
CA THR A 8 -13.71 9.58 18.02
C THR A 8 -12.45 8.83 17.59
N ARG A 9 -11.83 8.11 18.54
CA ARG A 9 -10.70 7.21 18.24
C ARG A 9 -11.03 6.16 17.19
N PHE A 10 -12.25 5.63 17.22
CA PHE A 10 -12.73 4.65 16.25
C PHE A 10 -12.68 5.19 14.82
N SER A 11 -13.15 6.42 14.60
CA SER A 11 -13.11 7.04 13.26
C SER A 11 -11.69 7.23 12.74
N ALA A 12 -10.74 7.59 13.62
CA ALA A 12 -9.33 7.69 13.26
C ALA A 12 -8.74 6.32 12.87
N GLN A 13 -9.07 5.28 13.63
CA GLN A 13 -8.60 3.92 13.34
C GLN A 13 -9.12 3.43 11.99
N GLN A 14 -10.41 3.64 11.70
CA GLN A 14 -10.99 3.22 10.44
C GLN A 14 -10.34 3.93 9.25
N ASP A 15 -10.08 5.24 9.36
CA ASP A 15 -9.45 6.01 8.27
C ASP A 15 -8.00 5.54 8.02
N ILE A 16 -7.23 5.30 9.10
CA ILE A 16 -5.87 4.76 9.00
C ILE A 16 -5.88 3.36 8.37
N LEU A 17 -6.78 2.48 8.81
CA LEU A 17 -6.89 1.13 8.27
C LEU A 17 -7.27 1.15 6.79
N ASN A 18 -8.26 1.96 6.40
CA ASN A 18 -8.65 2.12 5.00
C ASN A 18 -7.48 2.65 4.15
N TYR A 19 -6.76 3.64 4.64
CA TYR A 19 -5.57 4.15 3.96
C TYR A 19 -4.48 3.07 3.81
N MET A 20 -4.23 2.29 4.87
CA MET A 20 -3.27 1.18 4.86
C MET A 20 -3.64 0.11 3.82
N THR A 21 -4.88 -0.36 3.83
CA THR A 21 -5.33 -1.47 3.00
C THR A 21 -5.56 -1.09 1.55
N MET A 22 -6.15 0.08 1.29
CA MET A 22 -6.52 0.48 -0.06
C MET A 22 -5.33 1.05 -0.85
N TRP A 23 -4.37 1.69 -0.19
CA TRP A 23 -3.32 2.43 -0.88
C TRP A 23 -1.92 2.16 -0.34
N TYR A 24 -1.66 2.41 0.94
CA TYR A 24 -0.28 2.45 1.44
C TYR A 24 0.44 1.11 1.32
N ASN A 25 -0.17 -0.01 1.74
CA ASN A 25 0.52 -1.30 1.71
C ASN A 25 0.83 -1.77 0.29
N SER A 26 -0.03 -1.46 -0.68
CA SER A 26 0.17 -1.83 -2.09
C SER A 26 1.14 -0.91 -2.83
N HIS A 27 1.31 0.34 -2.39
CA HIS A 27 2.11 1.36 -3.06
C HIS A 27 3.43 1.70 -2.34
N ARG A 28 3.64 1.23 -1.12
CA ARG A 28 4.85 1.51 -0.34
C ARG A 28 6.08 0.95 -1.05
N LEU A 29 7.10 1.79 -1.26
CA LEU A 29 8.39 1.35 -1.77
C LEU A 29 9.13 0.54 -0.70
N HIS A 30 9.66 -0.60 -1.13
CA HIS A 30 10.38 -1.51 -0.24
C HIS A 30 11.85 -1.61 -0.70
N SER A 31 12.80 -1.25 0.16
CA SER A 31 14.24 -1.25 -0.18
C SER A 31 14.75 -2.63 -0.60
N TYR A 32 14.26 -3.70 0.03
CA TYR A 32 14.53 -5.08 -0.38
C TYR A 32 14.03 -5.42 -1.80
N LEU A 33 13.01 -4.71 -2.30
CA LEU A 33 12.48 -4.89 -3.66
C LEU A 33 13.08 -3.85 -4.62
N ASP A 34 14.31 -3.39 -4.38
CA ASP A 34 14.97 -2.32 -5.15
C ASP A 34 14.11 -1.06 -5.27
N TYR A 35 13.43 -0.70 -4.17
CA TYR A 35 12.50 0.42 -4.11
C TYR A 35 11.28 0.29 -5.04
N GLN A 36 10.88 -0.94 -5.38
CA GLN A 36 9.59 -1.20 -6.02
C GLN A 36 8.48 -1.38 -4.96
N SER A 37 7.24 -1.15 -5.38
CA SER A 37 6.07 -1.49 -4.57
C SER A 37 5.72 -2.98 -4.71
N PRO A 38 5.07 -3.60 -3.70
CA PRO A 38 4.65 -4.99 -3.76
C PRO A 38 3.81 -5.31 -5.00
N ASN A 39 2.86 -4.44 -5.37
CA ASN A 39 2.04 -4.64 -6.56
C ASN A 39 2.87 -4.68 -7.86
N ASN A 40 3.86 -3.80 -7.99
CA ASN A 40 4.72 -3.77 -9.18
C ASN A 40 5.58 -5.03 -9.26
N PHE A 41 6.10 -5.48 -8.11
CA PHE A 41 6.90 -6.69 -8.02
C PHE A 41 6.09 -7.94 -8.39
N GLU A 42 4.87 -8.08 -7.85
CA GLU A 42 3.96 -9.18 -8.20
C GLU A 42 3.57 -9.16 -9.67
N GLN A 43 3.29 -7.97 -10.24
CA GLN A 43 2.99 -7.84 -11.66
C GLN A 43 4.15 -8.31 -12.55
N GLN A 44 5.38 -7.87 -12.27
CA GLN A 44 6.57 -8.28 -13.03
C GLN A 44 6.78 -9.81 -12.95
N ASN A 45 6.62 -10.40 -11.76
CA ASN A 45 6.72 -11.85 -11.62
C ASN A 45 5.64 -12.61 -12.40
N ASN A 46 4.41 -12.11 -12.40
CA ASN A 46 3.32 -12.70 -13.18
C ASN A 46 3.56 -12.59 -14.69
N GLU A 47 4.13 -11.48 -15.17
CA GLU A 47 4.53 -11.31 -16.57
C GLU A 47 5.64 -12.28 -16.96
N LEU A 48 6.66 -12.44 -16.11
CA LEU A 48 7.74 -13.42 -16.32
C LEU A 48 7.20 -14.87 -16.39
N GLN A 49 6.23 -15.23 -15.54
CA GLN A 49 5.61 -16.55 -15.57
C GLN A 49 4.77 -16.81 -16.83
N LYS A 50 4.20 -15.77 -17.45
CA LYS A 50 3.42 -15.92 -18.69
C LYS A 50 4.28 -16.08 -19.94
N VAL A 51 5.54 -15.65 -19.89
CA VAL A 51 6.49 -15.70 -21.01
C VAL A 51 7.31 -17.00 -21.02
N ALA A 52 7.40 -17.69 -19.87
CA ALA A 52 8.05 -18.98 -19.69
C ALA A 52 7.14 -20.16 -20.09
#